data_AF-F8DAG4-F1
#
_entry.id   AF-F8DAG4-F1
#
_cell.length_a   1.000
_cell.length_b   1.000
_cell.length_c   1.000
_cell.angle_alpha   90.00
_cell.angle_beta   90.00
_cell.angle_gamma   90.00
#
_symmetry.space_group_name_H-M   'P 1'
#
loop_
_entity.id
_entity.type
_entity.pdbx_description
1 polymer ?
#
loop_
_entity_poly.entity_id
_entity_poly.type
_entity_poly.pdbx_seq_one_letter_code
_entity_poly.pdbx_strand_id
1 'polypeptide(L)' 'MERFVQLIVVGGLALVAGLWLAALFARGSTVWIAGVGLALLGAASVFAGIGSELEYGYGAFD' A
#
# COMPACT_ATOMS: atom_id res chain seq x y z
N MET A 1 -12.88 -9.25 8.73
CA MET A 1 -11.99 -8.31 9.44
C MET A 1 -10.50 -8.60 9.21
N GLU A 2 -9.99 -9.82 9.44
CA GLU A 2 -8.54 -10.10 9.45
C GLU A 2 -7.80 -9.75 8.15
N ARG A 3 -8.35 -10.12 6.99
CA ARG A 3 -7.73 -9.85 5.68
C ARG A 3 -7.66 -8.37 5.31
N PHE A 4 -8.65 -7.58 5.72
CA PHE A 4 -8.68 -6.12 5.49
C PHE A 4 -7.57 -5.44 6.29
N VAL A 5 -7.52 -5.74 7.60
CA VAL A 5 -6.47 -5.23 8.49
C VAL A 5 -5.09 -5.65 7.98
N GLN A 6 -4.93 -6.89 7.54
CA GLN A 6 -3.67 -7.39 6.99
C GLN A 6 -3.24 -6.63 5.73
N LEU A 7 -4.16 -6.34 4.79
CA LEU A 7 -3.86 -5.57 3.58
C LEU A 7 -3.46 -4.13 3.92
N ILE A 8 -4.14 -3.48 4.87
CA ILE A 8 -3.78 -2.12 5.31
C ILE A 8 -2.43 -2.10 6.02
N VAL A 9 -2.17 -3.03 6.93
CA VAL A 9 -0.91 -3.07 7.71
C VAL A 9 0.27 -3.37 6.80
N VAL A 10 0.16 -4.38 5.93
CA VAL A 10 1.23 -4.73 4.98
C VAL A 10 1.45 -3.61 3.97
N GLY A 11 0.38 -3.03 3.43
CA GLY A 11 0.46 -1.91 2.49
C GLY A 11 1.07 -0.66 3.12
N GLY A 12 0.67 -0.33 4.36
CA GLY A 12 1.23 0.80 5.12
C GLY A 12 2.72 0.63 5.41
N LEU A 13 3.15 -0.56 5.86
CA LEU A 13 4.57 -0.86 6.08
C LEU A 13 5.39 -0.74 4.79
N ALA A 14 4.87 -1.27 3.67
CA ALA A 14 5.52 -1.16 2.37
C ALA A 14 5.65 0.31 1.91
N LEU A 15 4.62 1.13 2.17
CA LEU A 15 4.61 2.55 1.82
C LEU A 15 5.65 3.33 2.63
N VAL A 16 5.69 3.14 3.95
CA VAL A 16 6.68 3.80 4.83
C VAL A 16 8.10 3.40 4.44
N ALA A 17 8.34 2.11 4.20
CA ALA A 17 9.65 1.62 3.77
C ALA A 17 10.07 2.21 2.42
N GLY A 18 9.15 2.26 1.44
CA GLY A 18 9.38 2.85 0.13
C GLY A 18 9.70 4.35 0.21
N LEU A 19 8.96 5.10 1.04
CA LEU A 19 9.18 6.54 1.24
C LEU A 19 10.52 6.82 1.92
N TRP A 20 10.92 5.98 2.88
CA TRP A 20 12.23 6.06 3.51
C TRP A 20 13.36 5.86 2.52
N LEU A 21 13.27 4.84 1.66
CA LEU A 21 14.26 4.61 0.61
C LEU A 21 14.30 5.79 -0.38
N ALA A 22 13.14 6.35 -0.75
CA ALA A 22 13.08 7.51 -1.64
C ALA A 22 13.63 8.80 -1.00
N ALA A 23 13.55 8.94 0.33
CA ALA A 23 14.05 10.11 1.07
C ALA A 23 15.55 10.01 1.38
N LEU A 24 16.06 8.80 1.68
CA LEU A 24 17.43 8.57 2.12
C LEU A 24 18.43 8.41 0.97
N PHE A 25 17.97 8.02 -0.22
CA PHE A 25 18.84 7.77 -1.38
C PHE A 25 18.73 8.87 -2.44
N ALA A 26 19.84 9.09 -3.15
CA ALA A 26 19.93 10.09 -4.21
C ALA A 26 18.88 9.86 -5.30
N ARG A 27 18.21 10.95 -5.70
CA ARG A 27 17.21 10.95 -6.78
C ARG A 27 17.82 10.40 -8.07
N GLY A 28 17.20 9.35 -8.63
CA GLY A 28 17.69 8.66 -9.83
C GLY A 28 18.57 7.44 -9.58
N SER A 29 18.95 7.14 -8.33
CA SER A 29 19.61 5.88 -7.99
C SER A 29 18.66 4.68 -8.09
N THR A 30 19.18 3.50 -8.42
CA THR A 30 18.39 2.25 -8.48
C THR A 30 17.60 1.99 -7.19
N VAL A 31 18.18 2.32 -6.03
CA VAL A 31 17.54 2.17 -4.72
C VAL A 31 16.38 3.16 -4.53
N TRP A 32 16.51 4.37 -5.07
CA TRP A 32 15.44 5.37 -5.07
C TRP A 32 14.26 4.91 -5.94
N ILE A 33 14.53 4.35 -7.12
CA ILE A 33 13.49 3.79 -8.02
C ILE A 33 12.77 2.63 -7.35
N ALA A 34 13.49 1.72 -6.68
CA ALA A 34 12.90 0.64 -5.91
C ALA A 34 12.00 1.16 -4.77
N GLY A 35 12.44 2.22 -4.07
CA GLY A 35 11.65 2.91 -3.05
C GLY A 35 10.34 3.50 -3.59
N VAL A 36 10.39 4.17 -4.75
CA VAL A 36 9.19 4.68 -5.43
C VAL A 36 8.24 3.55 -5.83
N GLY A 37 8.77 2.44 -6.37
CA GLY A 37 7.96 1.27 -6.72
C GLY A 37 7.26 0.65 -5.50
N LEU A 38 7.97 0.53 -4.37
CA LEU A 38 7.40 0.07 -3.10
C LEU A 38 6.31 1.01 -2.58
N ALA A 39 6.51 2.33 -2.68
CA ALA A 39 5.51 3.31 -2.28
C ALA A 39 4.23 3.20 -3.12
N LEU A 40 4.35 2.99 -4.44
CA LEU A 40 3.20 2.77 -5.32
C LEU A 40 2.46 1.46 -5.01
N LEU A 41 3.20 0.37 -4.75
CA LEU A 41 2.61 -0.90 -4.32
C LEU A 41 1.89 -0.79 -2.98
N GLY A 42 2.47 -0.07 -2.02
CA GLY A 42 1.86 0.22 -0.73
C GLY A 42 0.55 1.01 -0.89
N ALA A 43 0.54 2.03 -1.75
CA ALA A 43 -0.68 2.78 -2.05
C ALA A 43 -1.75 1.89 -2.71
N ALA A 44 -1.39 1.10 -3.72
CA ALA A 44 -2.32 0.23 -4.42
C ALA A 44 -2.96 -0.84 -3.50
N SER A 45 -2.18 -1.39 -2.57
CA SER A 45 -2.68 -2.36 -1.59
C SER A 45 -3.63 -1.73 -0.58
N VAL A 46 -3.40 -0.49 -0.15
CA VAL A 46 -4.35 0.27 0.68
C VAL A 46 -5.65 0.54 -0.09
N PHE A 47 -5.59 1.02 -1.33
CA PHE A 47 -6.77 1.26 -2.16
C PHE A 47 -7.57 -0.03 -2.41
N ALA A 48 -6.89 -1.15 -2.66
CA ALA A 48 -7.54 -2.46 -2.82
C ALA A 48 -8.20 -2.95 -1.52
N GLY A 49 -7.59 -2.70 -0.37
CA GLY A 49 -8.19 -2.97 0.94
C GLY A 49 -9.49 -2.19 1.15
N ILE A 50 -9.48 -0.89 0.85
CA ILE A 50 -10.67 -0.02 0.95
C ILE A 50 -11.79 -0.49 0.00
N GLY A 51 -11.46 -0.79 -1.26
CA GLY A 51 -12.44 -1.29 -2.22
C GLY A 51 -13.10 -2.61 -1.79
N SER A 52 -12.34 -3.50 -1.15
CA SER A 52 -12.86 -4.78 -0.66
C SER A 52 -13.90 -4.65 0.47
N GLU A 53 -13.87 -3.58 1.27
CA GLU A 53 -14.92 -3.33 2.28
C GLU A 53 -16.20 -2.75 1.65
N LEU A 54 -16.08 -1.94 0.60
CA LEU A 54 -17.24 -1.39 -0.10
C LEU A 54 -18.09 -2.49 -0.76
N GLU A 55 -17.45 -3.51 -1.34
CA GLU A 55 -18.14 -4.64 -1.96
C GLU A 55 -18.79 -5.57 -0.92
N TYR A 56 -18.14 -5.79 0.23
CA TYR A 56 -18.74 -6.53 1.35
C TYR A 56 -19.95 -5.80 1.96
N GLY A 57 -19.89 -4.47 2.04
CA GLY A 57 -20.99 -3.64 2.53
C GLY A 57 -22.20 -3.58 1.59
N TYR A 58 -21.97 -3.64 0.28
CA TYR A 58 -23.04 -3.62 -0.74
C TYR A 58 -23.81 -4.96 -0.79
N GLY A 59 -23.12 -6.11 -0.67
CA GLY A 59 -23.75 -7.43 -0.66
C GLY A 59 -24.51 -7.81 0.61
N ALA A 60 -24.48 -6.99 1.67
CA ALA A 60 -25.23 -7.23 2.90
C ALA A 60 -26.67 -6.67 2.89
N PHE A 61 -27.07 -6.00 1.80
CA PHE A 61 -28.41 -5.41 1.62
C PHE A 61 -29.20 -6.03 0.44
N ASP A 62 -28.68 -7.07 -0.22
CA ASP A 62 -29.40 -7.95 -1.16
C ASP A 62 -29.82 -9.26 -0.47
#